data_AF-A0A409XLC9-F1
#
_entry.id   AF-A0A409XLC9-F1
#
_cell.length_a   1.000
_cell.length_b   1.000
_cell.length_c   1.000
_cell.angle_alpha   90.00
_cell.angle_beta   90.00
_cell.angle_gamma   90.00
#
_symmetry.space_group_name_H-M   'P 1'
#
loop_
_entity.id
_entity.type
_entity.pdbx_description
1 polymer ?
#
loop_
_entity_poly.entity_id
_entity_poly.type
_entity_poly.pdbx_seq_one_letter_code
_entity_poly.pdbx_strand_id
1 'polypeptide(L)'
;MFLNNLMIEWIPQSLVKHSTTSRPRVYLVNFDNAVQFPEESHLSHRLVHDRPLPAVVTDYYRVDAPELGQEGPYCPFRLDMWQFGYFFHQHYMMDSELKTLKFVETKIPEIDELWTDLASPKPEDRPTAVEAMSRLSEFVASTTRGSLQIGFT
;
A
#
# COMPACT_ATOMS: atom_id res chain seq x y z
N MET A 1 -8.07 -4.61 1.00
CA MET A 1 -8.44 -4.15 2.35
C MET A 1 -7.48 -3.13 2.97
N PHE A 2 -6.25 -2.95 2.47
CA PHE A 2 -5.44 -1.76 2.81
C PHE A 2 -6.11 -0.45 2.35
N LEU A 3 -6.64 -0.41 1.11
CA LEU A 3 -7.36 0.77 0.59
C LEU A 3 -8.62 1.14 1.37
N ASN A 4 -9.18 0.24 2.18
CA ASN A 4 -10.31 0.58 3.04
C ASN A 4 -9.91 1.56 4.15
N ASN A 5 -8.61 1.67 4.43
CA ASN A 5 -8.04 2.67 5.31
C ASN A 5 -7.70 3.96 4.56
N LEU A 6 -8.01 4.08 3.27
CA LEU A 6 -7.83 5.31 2.50
C LEU A 6 -9.18 6.00 2.32
N MET A 7 -9.29 7.20 2.87
CA MET A 7 -10.41 8.10 2.61
C MET A 7 -9.99 9.10 1.53
N ILE A 8 -10.79 9.21 0.47
CA ILE A 8 -10.52 10.11 -0.66
C ILE A 8 -11.51 11.26 -0.65
N GLU A 9 -11.01 12.48 -0.46
CA GLU A 9 -11.76 13.72 -0.64
C GLU A 9 -11.60 14.20 -2.10
N TRP A 10 -12.58 13.86 -2.95
CA TRP A 10 -12.56 14.21 -4.38
C TRP A 10 -12.79 15.69 -4.68
N ILE A 11 -13.61 16.36 -3.85
CA ILE A 11 -13.95 17.78 -3.97
C ILE A 11 -13.58 18.43 -2.64
N PRO A 12 -12.32 18.85 -2.45
CA PRO A 12 -11.95 19.55 -1.24
C PRO A 12 -12.75 20.84 -1.13
N GLN A 13 -13.25 21.14 0.06
CA GLN A 13 -14.02 22.36 0.34
C GLN A 13 -13.24 23.65 0.02
N SER A 14 -11.93 23.57 -0.22
CA SER A 14 -11.11 24.68 -0.72
C SER A 14 -11.27 24.98 -2.21
N LEU A 15 -11.96 24.13 -2.99
CA LEU A 15 -12.31 24.34 -4.39
C LEU A 15 -13.72 24.96 -4.53
N VAL A 16 -13.98 25.98 -3.72
CA VAL A 16 -15.16 26.84 -3.90
C VAL A 16 -14.83 27.81 -5.03
N LYS A 17 -15.41 27.54 -6.21
CA LYS A 17 -15.40 28.30 -7.48
C LYS A 17 -14.19 28.06 -8.42
N HIS A 18 -14.49 27.38 -9.55
CA HIS A 18 -13.77 27.44 -10.83
C HIS A 18 -12.54 26.52 -11.10
N SER A 19 -12.33 25.40 -10.40
CA SER A 19 -11.32 24.42 -10.86
C SER A 19 -11.91 23.36 -11.78
N THR A 20 -11.35 23.20 -12.97
CA THR A 20 -11.60 22.08 -13.90
C THR A 20 -10.72 20.85 -13.60
N THR A 21 -9.80 20.96 -12.63
CA THR A 21 -8.89 19.89 -12.23
C THR A 21 -9.24 19.41 -10.83
N SER A 22 -9.52 18.11 -10.68
CA SER A 22 -9.59 17.46 -9.37
C SER A 22 -8.19 17.15 -8.86
N ARG A 23 -7.89 17.55 -7.62
CA ARG A 23 -6.71 17.09 -6.88
C ARG A 23 -7.21 16.39 -5.63
N PRO A 24 -7.52 15.09 -5.70
CA PRO A 24 -8.07 14.38 -4.57
C PRO A 24 -7.07 14.41 -3.41
N ARG A 25 -7.56 14.61 -2.20
CA ARG A 25 -6.75 14.40 -0.98
C ARG A 25 -7.00 13.00 -0.47
N VAL A 26 -5.92 12.27 -0.23
CA VAL A 26 -5.96 10.90 0.27
C VAL A 26 -5.49 10.90 1.72
N TYR A 27 -6.33 10.38 2.61
CA TYR A 27 -6.05 10.29 4.04
C TYR A 27 -5.92 8.83 4.44
N LEU A 28 -4.88 8.49 5.20
CA LEU A 28 -4.81 7.23 5.91
C LEU A 28 -5.62 7.34 7.21
N VAL A 29 -6.60 6.45 7.39
CA VAL A 29 -7.50 6.40 8.53
C VAL A 29 -7.44 5.02 9.20
N ASN A 30 -8.19 4.83 10.28
CA ASN A 30 -8.35 3.53 10.95
C ASN A 30 -7.04 2.97 11.53
N PHE A 31 -6.61 3.55 12.65
CA PHE A 31 -5.35 3.23 13.35
C PHE A 31 -5.54 2.21 14.48
N ASP A 32 -6.63 1.42 14.47
CA ASP A 32 -6.97 0.51 15.57
C ASP A 32 -5.90 -0.58 15.82
N ASN A 33 -5.12 -0.92 14.80
CA ASN A 33 -3.98 -1.86 14.90
C ASN A 33 -2.61 -1.14 14.90
N ALA A 34 -2.57 0.19 15.06
CA ALA A 34 -1.33 0.93 15.09
C ALA A 34 -0.55 0.62 16.39
N VAL A 35 0.76 0.50 16.25
CA VAL A 35 1.67 0.29 17.37
C VAL A 35 2.53 1.52 17.60
N GLN A 36 2.70 1.90 18.86
CA GLN A 36 3.55 3.02 19.24
C GLN A 36 4.83 2.49 19.91
N PHE A 37 5.97 2.92 19.38
CA PHE A 37 7.28 2.66 19.98
C PHE A 37 7.79 3.91 20.72
N PRO A 38 8.62 3.75 21.76
CA PRO A 38 9.33 4.87 22.37
C PRO A 38 10.16 5.62 21.33
N GLU A 39 10.19 6.95 21.38
CA GLU A 39 10.89 7.78 20.40
C GLU A 39 12.39 7.45 20.31
N GLU A 40 13.01 7.23 21.48
CA GLU A 40 14.42 6.88 21.63
C GLU A 40 14.76 5.42 21.25
N SER A 41 13.77 4.59 20.91
CA SER A 41 14.03 3.20 20.55
C SER A 41 14.74 3.09 19.21
N HIS A 42 15.78 2.26 19.15
CA HIS A 42 16.46 1.94 17.90
C HIS A 42 15.53 1.16 16.95
N LEU A 43 15.59 1.43 15.64
CA LEU A 43 14.68 0.84 14.65
C LEU A 43 14.68 -0.71 14.67
N SER A 44 15.84 -1.32 14.89
CA SER A 44 15.99 -2.78 14.98
C SER A 44 15.26 -3.41 16.17
N HIS A 45 14.90 -2.63 17.19
CA HIS A 45 14.18 -3.12 18.38
C HIS A 45 12.68 -2.84 18.30
N ARG A 46 12.20 -2.16 17.25
CA ARG A 46 10.79 -1.84 17.06
C ARG A 46 10.07 -3.03 16.43
N LEU A 47 9.91 -4.08 17.23
CA LEU A 47 9.29 -5.33 16.82
C LEU A 47 8.00 -5.59 17.61
N VAL A 48 7.10 -6.36 17.02
CA VAL A 48 5.78 -6.71 17.59
C VAL A 48 5.65 -8.22 17.67
N HIS A 49 5.07 -8.72 18.76
CA HIS A 49 4.78 -10.15 18.95
C HIS A 49 3.31 -10.49 18.72
N ASP A 50 2.42 -9.55 19.07
CA ASP A 50 0.99 -9.75 18.94
C ASP A 50 0.57 -9.62 17.49
N ARG A 51 -0.25 -10.56 17.00
CA ARG A 51 -0.85 -10.43 15.68
C ARG A 51 -1.85 -9.27 15.68
N PRO A 52 -1.96 -8.50 14.58
CA PRO A 52 -3.08 -7.58 14.40
C PRO A 52 -4.39 -8.33 14.60
N LEU A 53 -5.40 -7.71 15.22
CA LEU A 53 -6.63 -8.39 15.62
C LEU A 53 -7.22 -9.21 14.45
N PRO A 54 -7.49 -10.52 14.64
CA PRO A 54 -7.99 -11.36 13.56
C PRO A 54 -9.40 -10.91 13.15
N ALA A 55 -9.67 -10.96 11.85
CA ALA A 55 -10.90 -10.53 11.19
C ALA A 55 -12.19 -11.24 11.65
N VAL A 56 -12.17 -12.09 12.68
CA VAL A 56 -13.34 -12.88 13.10
C VAL A 56 -14.48 -11.99 13.64
N VAL A 57 -14.21 -10.72 13.96
CA VAL A 57 -15.21 -9.76 14.46
C VAL A 57 -15.82 -8.90 13.34
N THR A 58 -15.25 -8.88 12.13
CA THR A 58 -15.66 -7.95 11.08
C THR A 58 -15.48 -8.59 9.71
N ASP A 59 -16.37 -8.39 8.73
CA ASP A 59 -16.26 -8.91 7.35
C ASP A 59 -15.00 -8.42 6.57
N TYR A 60 -14.02 -7.86 7.28
CA TYR A 60 -12.75 -7.35 6.81
C TYR A 60 -11.62 -8.40 6.95
N TYR A 61 -11.64 -9.45 6.13
CA TYR A 61 -10.49 -10.34 5.93
C TYR A 61 -9.27 -9.64 5.27
N ARG A 62 -8.20 -9.40 6.05
CA ARG A 62 -6.86 -9.07 5.51
C ARG A 62 -6.11 -10.38 5.27
N VAL A 63 -5.40 -10.48 4.14
CA VAL A 63 -4.46 -11.59 3.98
C VAL A 63 -3.25 -11.33 4.86
N ASP A 64 -2.83 -12.37 5.58
CA ASP A 64 -1.67 -12.33 6.44
C ASP A 64 -0.38 -12.37 5.62
N ALA A 65 0.56 -11.50 5.96
CA ALA A 65 1.91 -11.58 5.43
C ALA A 65 2.59 -12.87 5.93
N PRO A 66 3.55 -13.44 5.17
CA PRO A 66 4.15 -14.73 5.52
C PRO A 66 4.75 -14.79 6.93
N GLU A 67 5.35 -13.70 7.40
CA GLU A 67 5.97 -13.62 8.72
C GLU A 67 4.95 -13.69 9.87
N LEU A 68 3.68 -13.34 9.64
CA LEU A 68 2.65 -13.47 10.67
C LEU A 68 2.33 -14.94 10.96
N GLY A 69 2.55 -15.84 9.99
CA GLY A 69 2.40 -17.29 10.15
C GLY A 69 3.56 -17.97 10.89
N GLN A 70 4.67 -17.25 11.15
CA GLN A 70 5.87 -17.78 11.78
C GLN A 70 5.86 -17.52 13.30
N GLU A 71 6.63 -18.31 14.06
CA GLU A 71 6.86 -18.04 15.47
C GLU A 71 7.93 -16.95 15.63
N GLY A 72 7.59 -15.86 16.30
CA GLY A 72 8.55 -14.82 16.66
C GLY A 72 8.03 -13.40 16.46
N PRO A 73 8.83 -12.40 16.88
CA PRO A 73 8.52 -11.01 16.62
C PRO A 73 8.64 -10.68 15.13
N TYR A 74 7.85 -9.72 14.66
CA TYR A 74 7.94 -9.17 13.30
C TYR A 74 8.18 -7.66 13.31
N CYS A 75 8.68 -7.13 12.19
CA CYS A 75 8.84 -5.70 11.98
C CYS A 75 7.54 -5.11 11.40
N PRO A 76 6.79 -4.27 12.15
CA PRO A 76 5.50 -3.76 11.68
C PRO A 76 5.65 -2.83 10.47
N PHE A 77 6.77 -2.12 10.34
CA PHE A 77 7.04 -1.28 9.18
C PHE A 77 7.15 -2.11 7.90
N ARG A 78 7.81 -3.29 7.96
CA ARG A 78 7.89 -4.20 6.80
C ARG A 78 6.56 -4.87 6.51
N LEU A 79 5.76 -5.14 7.53
CA LEU A 79 4.39 -5.64 7.39
C LEU A 79 3.52 -4.63 6.63
N ASP A 80 3.57 -3.35 6.98
CA ASP A 80 2.81 -2.29 6.29
C ASP A 80 3.18 -2.21 4.81
N MET A 81 4.47 -2.29 4.47
CA MET A 81 4.93 -2.29 3.08
C MET A 81 4.39 -3.49 2.31
N TRP A 82 4.35 -4.67 2.94
CA TRP A 82 3.76 -5.86 2.33
C TRP A 82 2.26 -5.70 2.12
N GLN A 83 1.51 -5.22 3.13
CA GLN A 83 0.06 -5.01 2.99
C GLN A 83 -0.26 -4.01 1.87
N PHE A 84 0.58 -2.98 1.71
CA PHE A 84 0.47 -2.02 0.63
C PHE A 84 0.76 -2.67 -0.73
N GLY A 85 1.92 -3.31 -0.90
CA GLY A 85 2.32 -3.93 -2.17
C GLY A 85 1.45 -5.11 -2.58
N TYR A 86 1.17 -6.03 -1.65
CA TYR A 86 0.36 -7.22 -1.86
C TYR A 86 -1.04 -6.89 -2.37
N PHE A 87 -1.63 -5.79 -1.86
CA PHE A 87 -2.92 -5.34 -2.35
C PHE A 87 -2.89 -5.04 -3.85
N PHE A 88 -1.86 -4.36 -4.35
CA PHE A 88 -1.74 -4.10 -5.77
C PHE A 88 -1.31 -5.36 -6.54
N HIS A 89 -0.33 -6.11 -6.05
CA HIS A 89 0.23 -7.29 -6.71
C HIS A 89 -0.77 -8.46 -6.91
N GLN A 90 -1.62 -8.79 -5.92
CA GLN A 90 -2.54 -9.94 -6.02
C GLN A 90 -3.59 -9.81 -7.14
N HIS A 91 -3.95 -8.59 -7.53
CA HIS A 91 -4.93 -8.37 -8.60
C HIS A 91 -4.38 -8.73 -9.99
N TYR A 92 -3.07 -9.03 -10.09
CA TYR A 92 -2.41 -9.51 -11.30
C TYR A 92 -2.48 -11.04 -11.43
N MET A 93 -2.74 -11.78 -10.33
CA MET A 93 -2.59 -13.25 -10.30
C MET A 93 -3.90 -14.04 -10.18
N MET A 94 -5.06 -13.38 -10.03
CA MET A 94 -6.37 -14.04 -9.97
C MET A 94 -7.08 -13.95 -11.32
N ASP A 95 -6.88 -14.97 -12.16
CA ASP A 95 -7.77 -15.28 -13.28
C ASP A 95 -8.46 -16.62 -13.01
N SER A 96 -9.66 -16.55 -12.43
CA SER A 96 -10.84 -17.33 -12.84
C SER A 96 -12.00 -17.03 -11.87
N GLU A 97 -13.07 -16.48 -12.42
CA GLU A 97 -14.44 -16.46 -11.88
C GLU A 97 -14.90 -15.33 -10.92
N LEU A 98 -14.06 -14.50 -10.29
CA LEU A 98 -14.56 -13.34 -9.51
C LEU A 98 -14.20 -11.98 -10.14
N LYS A 99 -15.06 -11.49 -11.04
CA LYS A 99 -15.01 -10.18 -11.70
C LYS A 99 -15.36 -9.01 -10.75
N THR A 100 -14.56 -8.77 -9.72
CA THR A 100 -14.83 -7.62 -8.85
C THR A 100 -13.53 -6.87 -8.54
N LEU A 101 -13.37 -5.76 -9.27
CA LEU A 101 -12.37 -4.69 -9.12
C LEU A 101 -10.90 -5.14 -9.28
N LYS A 102 -10.49 -5.44 -10.53
CA LYS A 102 -9.09 -5.35 -10.95
C LYS A 102 -8.61 -3.91 -10.75
N PHE A 103 -7.90 -3.62 -9.67
CA PHE A 103 -6.96 -2.50 -9.73
C PHE A 103 -5.87 -2.89 -10.72
N VAL A 104 -5.75 -2.03 -11.73
CA VAL A 104 -5.19 -2.26 -13.06
C VAL A 104 -3.71 -2.62 -12.99
N GLU A 105 -3.29 -3.67 -13.72
CA GLU A 105 -1.91 -3.77 -14.18
C GLU A 105 -1.57 -2.46 -14.85
N THR A 106 -0.70 -1.67 -14.22
CA THR A 106 -0.50 -0.28 -14.65
C THR A 106 0.10 -0.22 -16.05
N LYS A 107 0.67 -1.34 -16.53
CA LYS A 107 1.44 -1.44 -17.78
C LYS A 107 2.65 -0.51 -17.77
N ILE A 108 3.05 -0.09 -16.59
CA ILE A 108 4.22 0.72 -16.31
C ILE A 108 5.17 -0.18 -15.53
N PRO A 109 6.19 -0.77 -16.18
CA PRO A 109 7.07 -1.77 -15.57
C PRO A 109 7.66 -1.30 -14.23
N GLU A 110 8.05 -0.03 -14.14
CA GLU A 110 8.65 0.53 -12.92
C GLU A 110 7.70 0.51 -11.72
N ILE A 111 6.40 0.65 -11.96
CA ILE A 111 5.36 0.63 -10.93
C ILE A 111 4.97 -0.82 -10.59
N ASP A 112 4.81 -1.66 -11.62
CA ASP A 112 4.45 -3.07 -11.46
C ASP A 112 5.55 -3.87 -10.73
N GLU A 113 6.82 -3.60 -11.03
CA GLU A 113 7.97 -4.14 -10.29
C GLU A 113 7.98 -3.69 -8.83
N LEU A 114 7.69 -2.41 -8.56
CA LEU A 114 7.65 -1.92 -7.17
C LEU A 114 6.57 -2.65 -6.34
N TRP A 115 5.39 -2.92 -6.90
CA TRP A 115 4.36 -3.70 -6.19
C TRP A 115 4.84 -5.11 -5.85
N THR A 116 5.59 -5.73 -6.76
CA THR A 116 6.20 -7.04 -6.57
C THR A 116 7.24 -7.02 -5.45
N ASP A 117 8.15 -6.03 -5.47
CA ASP A 117 9.21 -5.89 -4.47
C ASP A 117 8.64 -5.65 -3.05
N LEU A 118 7.63 -4.79 -2.96
CA LEU A 118 6.91 -4.52 -1.71
C LEU A 118 6.21 -5.76 -1.15
N ALA A 119 5.71 -6.63 -2.02
CA ALA A 119 5.05 -7.88 -1.66
C ALA A 119 6.01 -9.06 -1.45
N SER A 120 7.33 -8.83 -1.42
CA SER A 120 8.32 -9.90 -1.23
C SER A 120 8.01 -10.75 0.00
N PRO A 121 8.08 -12.10 -0.08
CA PRO A 121 7.83 -12.97 1.06
C PRO A 121 8.78 -12.72 2.24
N LYS A 122 10.00 -12.27 1.96
CA LYS A 122 11.01 -11.96 2.98
C LYS A 122 10.93 -10.48 3.38
N PRO A 123 10.69 -10.16 4.66
CA PRO A 123 10.55 -8.77 5.13
C PRO A 123 11.75 -7.87 4.81
N GLU A 124 12.96 -8.41 4.86
CA GLU A 124 14.22 -7.69 4.63
C GLU A 124 14.40 -7.23 3.18
N ASP A 125 13.82 -7.96 2.21
CA ASP A 125 13.94 -7.69 0.77
C ASP A 125 12.97 -6.59 0.31
N ARG A 126 11.97 -6.24 1.14
CA ARG A 126 10.99 -5.20 0.81
C ARG A 126 11.67 -3.84 0.88
N PRO A 127 11.38 -2.89 -0.02
CA PRO A 127 11.80 -1.50 0.17
C PRO A 127 11.07 -0.88 1.36
N THR A 128 11.68 0.11 2.00
CA THR A 128 11.05 0.96 3.02
C THR A 128 10.06 1.93 2.38
N ALA A 129 9.21 2.57 3.19
CA ALA A 129 8.32 3.62 2.70
C ALA A 129 9.06 4.77 2.03
N VAL A 130 10.23 5.15 2.57
CA VAL A 130 11.08 6.21 2.02
C VAL A 130 11.64 5.79 0.66
N GLU A 131 12.21 4.58 0.56
CA GLU A 131 12.76 4.07 -0.70
C GLU A 131 11.68 3.92 -1.78
N ALA A 132 10.50 3.40 -1.42
CA ALA A 132 9.37 3.29 -2.34
C ALA A 132 8.89 4.67 -2.82
N MET A 133 8.79 5.65 -1.91
CA MET A 133 8.41 7.01 -2.25
C MET A 133 9.44 7.69 -3.15
N SER A 134 10.74 7.50 -2.88
CA SER A 134 11.81 8.02 -3.73
C SER A 134 11.75 7.43 -5.13
N ARG A 135 11.61 6.10 -5.27
CA ARG A 135 11.49 5.43 -6.57
C ARG A 135 10.30 5.97 -7.37
N LEU A 136 9.13 6.11 -6.74
CA LEU A 136 7.95 6.69 -7.39
C LEU A 136 8.15 8.16 -7.77
N SER A 137 8.78 8.94 -6.91
CA SER A 137 9.03 10.37 -7.15
C SER A 137 10.02 10.58 -8.31
N GLU A 138 11.09 9.79 -8.36
CA GLU A 138 12.07 9.80 -9.45
C GLU A 138 11.44 9.37 -10.77
N PHE A 139 10.60 8.33 -10.75
CA PHE A 139 9.84 7.89 -11.91
C PHE A 139 8.92 9.01 -12.42
N VAL A 140 8.13 9.64 -11.55
CA VAL A 140 7.23 10.74 -11.93
C VAL A 140 8.00 11.95 -12.45
N ALA A 141 9.15 12.28 -11.86
CA ALA A 141 9.98 13.42 -12.28
C ALA A 141 10.65 13.19 -13.64
N SER A 142 11.03 11.95 -13.95
CA SER A 142 11.68 11.58 -15.22
C SER A 142 10.69 11.29 -16.34
N THR A 143 9.42 11.05 -16.02
CA THR A 143 8.40 10.70 -17.02
C THR A 143 7.75 11.95 -17.63
N THR A 144 7.86 12.11 -18.95
CA THR A 144 7.18 13.18 -19.70
C THR A 144 5.65 13.02 -19.58
N ARG A 145 4.89 14.10 -19.35
CA ARG A 145 3.43 14.06 -19.13
C ARG A 145 2.61 13.24 -20.15
N GLY A 146 3.10 13.07 -21.38
CA GLY A 146 2.42 12.30 -22.43
C GLY A 146 2.53 10.77 -22.27
N SER A 147 3.57 10.24 -21.62
CA SER A 147 3.76 8.78 -21.48
C SER A 147 3.00 8.16 -20.29
N LEU A 148 2.43 9.00 -19.41
CA LEU A 148 1.51 8.56 -18.35
C LEU A 148 0.04 8.49 -18.83
N GLN A 149 -0.24 8.89 -20.07
CA GLN A 149 -1.57 8.76 -20.66
C GLN A 149 -1.73 7.35 -21.23
N ILE A 150 -2.29 6.44 -20.43
CA ILE A 150 -2.80 5.17 -20.96
C ILE A 150 -4.03 5.52 -21.79
N GLY A 151 -3.94 5.36 -23.12
CA GLY A 151 -5.10 5.45 -23.99
C GLY A 151 -6.09 4.35 -23.62
N PHE A 152 -7.27 4.71 -23.12
CA PHE A 152 -8.38 3.77 -23.03
C PHE A 152 -8.87 3.52 -24.47
N THR A 153 -8.44 2.41 -25.08
CA THR A 153 -9.02 1.87 -26.32
C THR A 153 -10.02 0.78 -26.01
#